data_AF-A0A438FPP5-F1
#
_entry.id   AF-A0A438FPP5-F1
#
_cell.length_a   1.000
_cell.length_b   1.000
_cell.length_c   1.000
_cell.angle_alpha   90.00
_cell.angle_beta   90.00
_cell.angle_gamma   90.00
#
_symmetry.space_group_name_H-M   'P 1'
#
loop_
_entity.id
_entity.type
_entity.pdbx_description
1 polymer ?
#
loop_
_entity_poly.entity_id
_entity_poly.type
_entity_poly.pdbx_seq_one_letter_code
_entity_poly.pdbx_strand_id
1 'polypeptide(L)'
;MWLKAEGFQELIKGWWQGIVSWDSVEEVRSLTEVELNQKKEAKESYAKWVSMEEVHWRQLSRELWLREGDRNTGFFHRMANAHRRINAMSKIMINGVRFTEDQDMREGIANAYQQLLRKIRAGRRI
;
A
#
# COMPACT_ATOMS: atom_id res chain seq x y z
N MET A 1 -6.53 -17.54 1.02
CA MET A 1 -5.77 -16.56 0.21
C MET A 1 -5.07 -17.33 -0.89
N TRP A 2 -5.46 -17.14 -2.15
CA TRP A 2 -4.97 -17.94 -3.29
C TRP A 2 -3.47 -17.76 -3.57
N LEU A 3 -2.90 -16.61 -3.19
CA LEU A 3 -1.44 -16.42 -3.10
C LEU A 3 -0.72 -17.43 -2.19
N LYS A 4 -1.46 -18.10 -1.28
CA LYS A 4 -0.97 -19.18 -0.43
C LYS A 4 -1.34 -20.58 -0.95
N ALA A 5 -2.12 -20.67 -2.04
CA ALA A 5 -2.36 -21.94 -2.70
C ALA A 5 -1.09 -22.36 -3.44
N GLU A 6 -0.70 -23.62 -3.25
CA GLU A 6 0.53 -24.15 -3.80
C GLU A 6 0.55 -24.03 -5.33
N GLY A 7 1.65 -23.52 -5.88
CA GLY A 7 1.83 -23.31 -7.34
C GLY A 7 1.12 -22.08 -7.94
N PHE A 8 0.25 -21.38 -7.20
CA PHE A 8 -0.50 -20.23 -7.75
C PHE A 8 0.40 -19.05 -8.15
N GLN A 9 1.41 -18.74 -7.34
CA GLN A 9 2.37 -17.68 -7.67
C GLN A 9 3.18 -18.00 -8.93
N GLU A 10 3.52 -19.28 -9.14
CA GLU A 10 4.24 -19.72 -10.34
C GLU A 10 3.35 -19.66 -11.59
N LEU A 11 2.05 -19.96 -11.46
CA LEU A 11 1.08 -19.76 -12.54
C LEU A 11 0.96 -18.28 -12.95
N ILE A 12 0.83 -17.36 -11.99
CA ILE A 12 0.78 -15.92 -12.29
C ILE A 12 2.07 -15.44 -12.93
N LYS A 13 3.23 -15.85 -12.41
CA LYS A 13 4.53 -15.52 -13.02
C LYS A 13 4.62 -16.05 -14.44
N GLY A 14 4.17 -17.28 -14.69
CA GLY A 14 4.15 -17.89 -16.02
C GLY A 14 3.29 -17.11 -17.01
N TRP A 15 2.06 -16.73 -16.62
CA TRP A 15 1.20 -15.90 -17.47
C TRP A 15 1.80 -14.52 -17.73
N TRP A 16 2.37 -13.88 -16.70
CA TRP A 16 3.01 -12.58 -16.85
C TRP A 16 4.22 -12.62 -17.78
N GLN A 17 5.10 -13.60 -17.61
CA GLN A 17 6.26 -13.83 -18.47
C GLN A 17 5.83 -14.11 -19.92
N GLY A 18 4.78 -14.90 -20.13
CA GLY A 18 4.22 -15.14 -21.46
C GLY A 18 3.73 -13.85 -22.13
N ILE A 19 3.00 -13.01 -21.40
CA ILE A 19 2.51 -11.72 -21.91
C ILE A 19 3.70 -10.80 -22.30
N VAL A 20 4.69 -10.65 -21.41
CA VAL A 20 5.88 -9.80 -21.64
C VAL A 20 6.74 -10.31 -22.80
N SER A 21 6.86 -11.63 -22.93
CA SER A 21 7.53 -12.30 -24.06
C SER A 21 6.89 -11.88 -25.39
N TRP A 22 5.56 -11.92 -25.48
CA TRP A 22 4.86 -11.53 -26.70
C TRP A 22 5.02 -10.05 -27.06
N ASP A 23 5.11 -9.16 -26.07
CA ASP A 23 5.35 -7.73 -26.32
C ASP A 23 6.73 -7.51 -26.95
N SER A 24 7.74 -8.28 -26.53
CA SER A 24 9.09 -8.23 -27.12
C SER A 24 9.15 -8.77 -28.55
N VAL A 25 8.37 -9.82 -28.85
CA VAL A 25 8.28 -10.39 -30.20
C VAL A 25 7.58 -9.43 -31.16
N GLU A 26 6.52 -8.76 -30.71
CA GLU A 26 5.72 -7.80 -31.48
C GLU A 26 6.53 -6.54 -31.88
N GLU A 27 7.56 -6.18 -31.11
CA GLU A 27 8.52 -5.12 -31.46
C GLU A 27 9.45 -5.49 -32.62
N VAL A 28 9.71 -6.79 -32.84
CA VAL A 28 10.67 -7.29 -33.83
C VAL A 28 9.99 -7.84 -35.07
N ARG A 29 8.83 -8.47 -34.93
CA ARG A 29 8.03 -9.01 -36.04
C ARG A 29 6.55 -9.09 -35.70
N SER A 30 5.70 -9.11 -36.72
CA SER A 30 4.28 -9.44 -36.54
C SER A 30 4.13 -10.84 -35.95
N LEU A 31 3.21 -10.96 -34.98
CA LEU A 31 2.82 -12.23 -34.39
C LEU A 31 2.04 -13.06 -35.41
N THR A 32 2.26 -14.38 -35.40
CA THR A 32 1.44 -15.32 -36.17
C THR A 32 0.05 -15.45 -35.54
N GLU A 33 -0.93 -15.95 -36.29
CA GLU A 33 -2.30 -16.13 -35.81
C GLU A 33 -2.38 -17.04 -34.57
N VAL A 34 -1.53 -18.08 -34.52
CA VAL A 34 -1.41 -18.98 -33.36
C VAL A 34 -0.89 -18.24 -32.13
N GLU A 35 0.16 -17.43 -32.29
CA GLU A 35 0.77 -16.65 -31.22
C GLU A 35 -0.19 -15.56 -30.70
N LEU A 36 -0.96 -14.93 -31.60
CA LEU A 36 -2.02 -13.99 -31.24
C LEU A 36 -3.10 -14.66 -30.40
N ASN A 37 -3.53 -15.87 -30.79
CA ASN A 37 -4.53 -16.62 -30.03
C ASN A 37 -4.01 -17.02 -28.64
N GLN A 38 -2.75 -17.47 -28.54
CA GLN A 38 -2.10 -17.78 -27.26
C GLN A 38 -1.96 -16.53 -26.36
N LYS A 39 -1.56 -15.39 -26.92
CA LYS A 39 -1.50 -14.11 -26.20
C LYS A 39 -2.87 -13.70 -25.67
N LYS A 40 -3.92 -13.88 -26.48
CA LYS A 40 -5.31 -13.60 -26.11
C LYS A 40 -5.77 -14.51 -24.96
N GLU A 41 -5.58 -15.82 -25.08
CA GLU A 41 -5.96 -16.80 -24.04
C GLU A 41 -5.25 -16.53 -22.71
N ALA A 42 -3.97 -16.16 -22.75
CA ALA A 42 -3.21 -15.78 -21.55
C ALA A 42 -3.79 -14.52 -20.89
N LYS A 43 -4.13 -13.49 -21.68
CA LYS A 43 -4.75 -12.25 -21.18
C LYS A 43 -6.13 -12.49 -20.58
N GLU A 44 -6.98 -13.28 -21.26
CA GLU A 44 -8.32 -13.62 -20.77
C GLU A 44 -8.27 -14.44 -19.49
N SER A 45 -7.35 -15.42 -19.44
CA SER A 45 -7.12 -16.22 -18.23
C SER A 45 -6.69 -15.34 -17.06
N TYR A 46 -5.70 -14.46 -17.26
CA TYR A 46 -5.26 -13.52 -16.24
C TYR A 46 -6.41 -12.60 -15.75
N ALA A 47 -7.16 -12.00 -16.68
CA ALA A 47 -8.28 -11.12 -16.35
C ALA A 47 -9.36 -11.84 -15.52
N LYS A 48 -9.69 -13.08 -15.88
CA LYS A 48 -10.63 -13.92 -15.12
C LYS A 48 -10.18 -14.12 -13.67
N TRP A 49 -8.90 -14.44 -13.45
CA TRP A 49 -8.36 -14.65 -12.11
C TRP A 49 -8.34 -13.39 -11.27
N VAL A 50 -7.97 -12.25 -11.84
CA VAL A 50 -8.00 -10.95 -11.15
C VAL A 50 -9.41 -10.57 -10.73
N SER A 51 -10.41 -10.76 -11.61
CA SER A 51 -11.81 -10.48 -11.26
C SER A 51 -12.31 -11.40 -10.13
N MET A 52 -11.99 -12.70 -10.17
CA MET A 52 -12.36 -13.62 -9.08
C MET A 52 -11.71 -13.24 -7.74
N GLU A 53 -10.45 -12.77 -7.75
CA GLU A 53 -9.80 -12.26 -6.54
C GLU A 53 -10.48 -11.00 -6.01
N GLU A 54 -10.84 -10.06 -6.89
CA GLU A 54 -11.57 -8.85 -6.49
C GLU A 54 -12.93 -9.20 -5.86
N VAL A 55 -13.69 -10.11 -6.46
CA VAL A 55 -14.97 -10.60 -5.92
C VAL A 55 -14.77 -11.28 -4.56
N HIS A 56 -13.74 -12.12 -4.42
CA HIS A 56 -13.41 -12.78 -3.15
C HIS A 56 -13.14 -11.75 -2.04
N TRP A 57 -12.35 -10.71 -2.32
CA TRP A 57 -12.06 -9.66 -1.35
C TRP A 57 -13.25 -8.75 -1.05
N ARG A 58 -14.10 -8.47 -2.03
CA ARG A 58 -15.38 -7.76 -1.83
C ARG A 58 -16.29 -8.55 -0.89
N GLN A 59 -16.38 -9.88 -1.05
CA GLN A 59 -17.14 -10.75 -0.15
C GLN A 59 -16.54 -10.79 1.26
N LEU A 60 -15.22 -10.90 1.39
CA LEU A 60 -14.55 -11.04 2.70
C LEU A 60 -14.53 -9.74 3.51
N SER A 61 -14.31 -8.60 2.84
CA SER A 61 -14.21 -7.28 3.49
C SER A 61 -15.56 -6.74 3.98
N ARG A 62 -16.68 -7.27 3.48
CA ARG A 62 -18.06 -6.77 3.73
C ARG A 62 -18.25 -5.30 3.35
N GLU A 63 -17.35 -4.72 2.55
CA GLU A 63 -17.42 -3.33 2.13
C GLU A 63 -18.33 -3.18 0.90
N LEU A 64 -19.55 -2.70 1.14
CA LEU A 64 -20.59 -2.51 0.11
C LEU A 64 -20.34 -1.32 -0.83
N TRP A 65 -19.32 -0.49 -0.56
CA TRP A 65 -19.11 0.80 -1.22
C TRP A 65 -18.01 0.78 -2.30
N LEU A 66 -17.29 -0.34 -2.44
CA LEU A 66 -16.27 -0.58 -3.46
C LEU A 66 -16.93 -1.03 -4.78
N ARG A 67 -16.82 -0.23 -5.85
CA ARG A 67 -17.25 -0.62 -7.21
C ARG A 67 -16.18 -1.44 -7.94
N GLU A 68 -16.59 -2.31 -8.85
CA GLU A 68 -15.66 -3.13 -9.63
C GLU A 68 -14.71 -2.25 -10.47
N GLY A 69 -13.40 -2.51 -10.40
CA GLY A 69 -12.38 -1.69 -11.07
C GLY A 69 -12.04 -0.35 -10.40
N ASP A 70 -12.66 -0.01 -9.26
CA ASP A 70 -12.25 1.14 -8.44
C ASP A 70 -11.02 0.75 -7.60
N ARG A 71 -9.86 1.34 -7.90
CA ARG A 71 -8.63 1.17 -7.10
C ARG A 71 -8.73 1.81 -5.71
N ASN A 72 -9.86 2.45 -5.42
CA ASN A 72 -10.21 3.03 -4.12
C ASN A 72 -9.25 4.11 -3.63
N THR A 73 -8.47 4.71 -4.55
CA THR A 73 -7.42 5.65 -4.20
C THR A 73 -7.99 6.87 -3.49
N GLY A 74 -9.15 7.37 -3.93
CA GLY A 74 -9.82 8.53 -3.35
C GLY A 74 -10.21 8.34 -1.87
N PHE A 75 -10.68 7.16 -1.47
CA PHE A 75 -11.00 6.89 -0.06
C PHE A 75 -9.75 6.83 0.80
N PHE A 76 -8.73 6.08 0.37
CA PHE A 76 -7.49 5.97 1.15
C PHE A 76 -6.79 7.33 1.27
N HIS A 77 -6.84 8.15 0.23
CA HIS A 77 -6.39 9.54 0.30
C HIS A 77 -7.20 10.37 1.31
N ARG A 78 -8.55 10.26 1.30
CA ARG A 78 -9.40 10.94 2.29
C ARG A 78 -9.12 10.47 3.72
N MET A 79 -8.96 9.18 3.94
CA MET A 79 -8.64 8.60 5.24
C MET A 79 -7.27 9.04 5.74
N ALA A 80 -6.24 8.97 4.89
CA ALA A 80 -4.90 9.46 5.20
C ALA A 80 -4.90 10.96 5.51
N ASN A 81 -5.69 11.76 4.78
CA ASN A 81 -5.85 13.19 5.05
C ASN A 81 -6.60 13.45 6.37
N ALA A 82 -7.62 12.67 6.69
CA ALA A 82 -8.34 12.76 7.97
C ALA A 82 -7.42 12.42 9.15
N HIS A 83 -6.65 11.33 9.05
CA HIS A 83 -5.63 10.98 10.03
C HIS A 83 -4.56 12.07 10.14
N ARG A 84 -4.07 12.63 9.02
CA ARG A 84 -3.13 13.75 9.03
C ARG A 84 -3.70 14.96 9.77
N ARG A 85 -4.98 15.30 9.56
CA ARG A 85 -5.64 16.42 10.23
C ARG A 85 -5.83 16.18 11.73
N ILE A 86 -6.23 14.97 12.12
CA ILE A 86 -6.39 14.59 13.54
C ILE A 86 -5.05 14.57 14.26
N ASN A 87 -4.01 14.04 13.59
CA ASN A 87 -2.68 13.89 14.17
C ASN A 87 -1.82 15.15 14.01
N ALA A 88 -2.31 16.19 13.33
CA ALA A 88 -1.61 17.46 13.20
C ALA A 88 -1.53 18.15 14.57
N MET A 89 -0.33 18.16 15.16
CA MET A 89 -0.06 18.81 16.43
C MET A 89 0.14 20.31 16.20
N SER A 90 -0.91 21.10 16.45
CA SER A 90 -0.89 22.56 16.25
C SER A 90 -0.39 23.36 17.45
N LYS A 91 -0.32 22.71 18.62
CA LYS A 91 0.17 23.31 19.87
C LYS A 91 0.55 22.21 20.84
N ILE A 92 1.52 22.49 21.70
CA ILE A 92 1.89 21.63 22.81
C ILE A 92 2.20 22.47 24.05
N MET A 93 1.99 21.90 25.23
CA MET A 93 2.35 22.52 26.51
C MET A 93 3.46 21.71 27.16
N ILE A 94 4.57 22.37 27.50
CA ILE A 94 5.74 21.75 28.13
C ILE A 94 6.10 22.59 29.34
N ASN A 95 6.07 21.98 30.53
CA ASN A 95 6.37 22.65 31.81
C ASN A 95 5.55 23.95 32.03
N GLY A 96 4.28 23.97 31.61
CA GLY A 96 3.39 25.12 31.74
C GLY A 96 3.54 26.21 30.67
N VAL A 97 4.54 26.10 29.78
CA VAL A 97 4.72 27.00 28.64
C VAL A 97 4.04 26.43 27.39
N ARG A 98 3.28 27.27 26.69
CA ARG A 98 2.56 26.90 25.47
C ARG A 98 3.40 27.22 24.23
N PHE A 99 3.58 26.22 23.37
CA PHE A 99 4.28 26.34 22.09
C PHE A 99 3.29 26.19 20.95
N THR A 100 3.42 27.04 19.93
CA THR A 100 2.54 27.08 18.75
C THR A 100 3.33 27.11 17.43
N GLU A 101 4.62 27.43 17.46
CA GLU A 101 5.49 27.41 16.28
C GLU A 101 6.14 26.02 16.14
N ASP A 102 6.14 25.46 14.92
CA ASP A 102 6.58 24.08 14.66
C ASP A 102 8.03 23.84 15.12
N GLN A 103 8.92 24.81 14.90
CA GLN A 103 10.32 24.71 15.30
C GLN A 103 10.45 24.65 16.82
N ASP A 104 9.82 25.57 17.54
CA ASP A 104 9.85 25.60 18.99
C ASP A 104 9.19 24.37 19.63
N MET A 105 8.12 23.86 19.01
CA MET A 105 7.49 22.62 19.45
C MET A 105 8.45 21.43 19.35
N ARG A 106 9.17 21.29 18.22
CA ARG A 106 10.15 20.22 18.02
C ARG A 106 11.30 20.30 19.02
N GLU A 107 11.86 21.49 19.20
CA GLU A 107 12.96 21.73 20.13
C GLU A 107 12.52 21.49 21.59
N GLY A 108 11.35 22.02 21.96
CA GLY A 108 10.77 21.82 23.28
C GLY A 108 10.55 20.34 23.60
N ILE A 109 9.98 19.57 22.65
CA ILE A 109 9.78 18.13 22.79
C ILE A 109 11.12 17.42 22.96
N ALA A 110 12.07 17.65 22.06
CA ALA A 110 13.38 17.01 22.10
C ALA A 110 14.10 17.25 23.44
N ASN A 111 14.10 18.50 23.91
CA ASN A 111 14.70 18.89 25.18
C ASN A 111 14.01 18.24 26.39
N ALA A 112 12.67 18.23 26.41
CA ALA A 112 11.91 17.59 27.48
C ALA A 112 12.21 16.08 27.58
N TYR A 113 12.24 15.38 26.44
CA TYR A 113 12.59 13.96 26.39
C TYR A 113 14.04 13.70 26.79
N GLN A 114 15.00 14.52 26.34
CA GLN A 114 16.40 14.38 26.76
C GLN A 114 16.57 14.52 28.28
N GLN A 115 15.89 15.50 28.89
CA GLN A 115 15.92 15.68 30.34
C GLN A 115 15.29 14.49 31.08
N LEU A 116 14.13 14.00 30.61
CA LEU A 116 13.47 12.82 31.16
C LEU A 116 14.38 11.60 31.11
N LEU A 117 15.00 11.33 29.96
CA LEU A 117 15.89 10.20 29.78
C LEU A 117 17.16 10.32 30.63
N ARG A 118 17.71 11.54 30.80
CA ARG A 118 18.82 11.79 31.72
C ARG A 118 18.45 11.47 33.16
N LYS A 119 17.28 11.92 33.64
CA LYS A 119 16.78 11.62 34.99
C LYS A 119 16.61 10.12 35.21
N ILE A 120 16.01 9.41 34.26
CA ILE A 120 15.81 7.96 34.31
C ILE A 120 17.15 7.19 34.37
N ARG A 121 18.17 7.64 33.63
CA ARG A 121 19.51 7.04 33.66
C ARG A 121 20.24 7.30 34.97
N ALA A 122 20.07 8.49 35.57
CA ALA A 122 20.65 8.83 36.87
C ALA A 122 20.04 8.00 38.01
N GLY A 123 18.72 7.76 37.99
CA GLY A 123 18.04 6.95 39.00
C GLY A 123 18.28 5.43 38.92
N ARG A 124 18.87 4.93 37.82
CA ARG A 124 19.26 3.51 37.64
C ARG A 124 20.71 3.20 38.02
N ARG A 125 21.47 4.19 38.51
CA ARG A 125 22.88 4.06 38.92
C ARG A 125 23.08 3.84 40.43
N ILE A 126 22.07 3.37 41.12
CA ILE A 126 22.12 2.97 42.54
C ILE A 126 21.87 1.47 42.62
#